data_AF-A0A1Q3LYE7-F1
#
_entry.id   AF-A0A1Q3LYE7-F1
#
_cell.length_a   1.000
_cell.length_b   1.000
_cell.length_c   1.000
_cell.angle_alpha   90.00
_cell.angle_beta   90.00
_cell.angle_gamma   90.00
#
_symmetry.space_group_name_H-M   'P 1'
#
loop_
_entity.id
_entity.type
_entity.pdbx_description
1 polymer ?
#
loop_
_entity_poly.entity_id
_entity_poly.type
_entity_poly.pdbx_seq_one_letter_code
_entity_poly.pdbx_strand_id
1 'polypeptide(L)' 'MAVGFGLLRLSPSAFWAMTPIEFERAARPFSRRVAAPARADLARLMRAFPDTLSKEAGLG' A
#
# COMPACT_ATOMS: atom_id res chain seq x y z
N MET A 1 -5.88 -4.62 1.29
CA MET A 1 -7.27 -4.19 1.61
C MET A 1 -7.86 -4.83 2.87
N ALA A 2 -7.44 -6.04 3.29
CA ALA A 2 -7.99 -6.71 4.47
C ALA A 2 -7.88 -5.92 5.79
N VAL A 3 -6.82 -5.15 6.00
CA VAL A 3 -6.69 -4.30 7.21
C VAL A 3 -7.70 -3.15 7.21
N GLY A 4 -7.80 -2.40 6.10
CA GLY A 4 -8.69 -1.23 6.00
C GLY A 4 -10.18 -1.59 6.02
N PHE A 5 -10.63 -2.46 5.13
CA PHE A 5 -12.06 -2.80 4.99
C PHE A 5 -12.51 -3.96 5.88
N GLY A 6 -11.57 -4.85 6.26
CA GLY A 6 -11.86 -6.00 7.11
C GLY A 6 -11.69 -5.68 8.58
N LEU A 7 -10.43 -5.55 9.03
CA LEU A 7 -10.12 -5.38 10.46
C LEU A 7 -10.62 -4.06 11.03
N LEU A 8 -10.39 -2.95 10.32
CA LEU A 8 -10.82 -1.62 10.76
C LEU A 8 -12.26 -1.28 10.33
N ARG A 9 -12.86 -2.10 9.46
CA ARG A 9 -14.24 -1.94 8.94
C ARG A 9 -14.53 -0.53 8.40
N LEU A 10 -13.53 0.13 7.83
CA LEU A 10 -13.69 1.44 7.23
C LEU A 10 -14.50 1.32 5.93
N SER A 11 -15.36 2.30 5.66
CA SER A 11 -15.91 2.45 4.31
C SER A 11 -14.78 2.81 3.32
N PRO A 12 -14.92 2.52 2.02
CA PRO A 12 -13.97 2.96 1.01
C PRO A 12 -13.70 4.47 1.04
N SER A 13 -14.74 5.28 1.20
CA SER A 13 -14.60 6.74 1.27
C SER A 13 -13.79 7.18 2.49
N ALA A 14 -14.06 6.62 3.66
CA ALA A 14 -13.33 6.95 4.88
C ALA A 14 -11.86 6.53 4.77
N PHE A 15 -11.59 5.32 4.29
CA PHE A 15 -10.23 4.81 4.10
C PHE A 15 -9.41 5.70 3.16
N TRP A 16 -9.97 6.11 2.03
CA TRP A 16 -9.27 6.93 1.04
C TRP A 16 -9.14 8.41 1.45
N ALA A 17 -9.95 8.89 2.38
CA ALA A 17 -9.84 10.25 2.92
C ALA A 17 -8.77 10.39 4.00
N MET A 18 -8.34 9.28 4.62
CA MET A 18 -7.35 9.29 5.70
C MET A 18 -5.94 9.61 5.21
N THR A 19 -5.20 10.32 6.04
CA THR A 19 -3.75 10.47 5.87
C THR A 19 -3.03 9.17 6.26
N PRO A 20 -1.83 8.91 5.72
CA PRO A 20 -1.03 7.75 6.12
C PRO A 20 -0.75 7.67 7.63
N ILE A 21 -0.62 8.82 8.31
CA ILE A 21 -0.37 8.87 9.76
C ILE A 21 -1.61 8.43 10.55
N GLU A 22 -2.80 8.88 10.16
CA GLU A 22 -4.05 8.46 10.78
C GLU A 22 -4.29 6.96 10.56
N PHE A 23 -4.02 6.48 9.35
CA PHE A 23 -4.14 5.06 9.04
C PHE A 23 -3.14 4.23 9.86
N GLU A 24 -1.90 4.67 9.98
CA GLU A 24 -0.88 4.01 10.80
C GLU A 24 -1.35 3.88 12.25
N ARG A 25 -1.83 4.97 12.86
CA ARG A 25 -2.36 4.97 14.23
C ARG A 25 -3.54 4.03 14.41
N ALA A 26 -4.48 4.00 13.46
CA ALA A 26 -5.62 3.10 13.50
C ALA A 26 -5.20 1.62 13.39
N ALA A 27 -4.19 1.32 12.57
CA ALA A 27 -3.71 -0.03 12.32
C ALA A 27 -2.73 -0.55 13.40
N ARG A 28 -2.12 0.32 14.21
CA ARG A 28 -1.11 -0.03 15.24
C ARG A 28 -1.46 -1.24 16.12
N PRO A 29 -2.70 -1.40 16.66
CA PRO A 29 -3.03 -2.54 17.52
C PRO A 29 -2.95 -3.90 16.80
N PHE A 30 -3.06 -3.89 15.47
CA PHE A 30 -3.08 -5.09 14.63
C PHE A 30 -1.75 -5.33 13.92
N SER A 31 -0.78 -4.41 14.03
CA SER A 31 0.50 -4.50 13.34
C SER A 31 1.59 -5.05 14.26
N ARG A 32 2.48 -5.87 13.67
CA ARG A 32 3.75 -6.22 14.32
C ARG A 32 4.74 -5.11 14.03
N ARG A 33 5.60 -4.80 15.01
CA ARG A 33 6.68 -3.83 14.80
C ARG A 33 7.71 -4.46 13.86
N VAL A 34 7.83 -3.92 12.66
CA VAL A 34 8.80 -4.33 11.65
C VAL A 34 9.71 -3.14 11.34
N ALA A 35 10.98 -3.41 11.02
CA ALA A 35 11.88 -2.37 10.54
C ALA A 35 11.32 -1.74 9.25
N ALA A 36 11.47 -0.43 9.12
CA ALA A 36 11.14 0.24 7.86
C ALA A 36 12.03 -0.31 6.74
N PRO A 37 11.49 -0.52 5.52
CA PRO A 37 12.27 -1.02 4.39
C PRO A 37 13.38 -0.02 4.03
N ALA A 38 14.54 -0.53 3.63
CA ALA A 38 15.63 0.32 3.18
C ALA A 38 15.31 0.88 1.78
N ARG A 39 15.98 1.98 1.41
CA ARG A 39 15.84 2.54 0.06
C ARG A 39 16.19 1.53 -1.05
N ALA A 40 17.13 0.63 -0.77
CA ALA A 40 17.50 -0.46 -1.68
C ALA A 40 16.35 -1.47 -1.89
N ASP A 41 15.52 -1.72 -0.86
CA ASP A 41 14.35 -2.59 -0.98
C ASP A 41 13.30 -1.97 -1.90
N LEU A 42 13.05 -0.67 -1.76
CA LEU A 42 12.15 0.05 -2.66
C LEU A 42 12.66 0.01 -4.11
N ALA A 43 13.94 0.28 -4.33
CA ALA A 43 14.54 0.21 -5.68
C ALA A 43 14.45 -1.20 -6.28
N ARG A 44 14.59 -2.25 -5.46
CA ARG A 44 14.37 -3.64 -5.88
C ARG A 44 12.92 -3.89 -6.30
N LEU A 45 11.95 -3.38 -5.53
CA LEU A 45 10.52 -3.51 -5.87
C LEU A 45 10.17 -2.79 -7.17
N MET A 46 10.65 -1.55 -7.36
CA MET A 46 10.38 -0.79 -8.59
C MET A 46 10.93 -1.48 -9.85
N ARG A 47 12.07 -2.18 -9.75
CA ARG A 47 12.60 -2.98 -10.86
C ARG A 47 11.79 -4.25 -11.12
N ALA A 48 11.29 -4.89 -10.06
CA ALA A 48 10.49 -6.11 -10.16
C ALA A 48 9.06 -5.83 -10.66
N PHE A 49 8.52 -4.66 -10.33
CA PHE A 49 7.16 -4.23 -10.66
C PHE A 49 7.22 -2.82 -11.26
N PRO A 50 7.66 -2.67 -12.53
CA PRO A 50 7.74 -1.37 -13.17
C PRO A 50 6.33 -0.83 -13.45
N ASP A 51 6.09 0.44 -13.09
CA ASP A 51 4.79 1.11 -13.34
C ASP A 51 4.55 1.37 -14.83
N THR A 52 5.62 1.42 -15.62
CA THR A 52 5.56 1.53 -17.08
C THR A 52 5.31 0.15 -17.69
N LEU A 53 4.05 -0.31 -17.65
CA LEU A 53 3.61 -1.23 -18.69
C LEU A 53 3.83 -0.52 -20.03
N SER A 54 4.55 -1.19 -20.92
CA SER A 54 4.68 -0.83 -22.33
C SER A 54 3.35 -0.24 -22.82
N LYS A 55 3.34 1.05 -23.17
CA LYS A 55 2.27 1.65 -23.98
C LYS A 55 2.03 0.65 -25.12
N GLU A 56 0.87 0.01 -25.20
CA GLU A 56 0.44 -0.76 -26.38
C GLU A 56 1.05 -2.16 -26.64
N ALA A 57 1.22 -3.02 -25.64
CA ALA A 57 1.38 -4.45 -25.95
C ALA A 57 0.03 -5.12 -26.32
N GLY A 58 -0.50 -4.80 -27.52
CA GLY A 58 -1.39 -5.70 -28.26
C GLY A 58 -2.90 -5.44 -28.29
N LEU A 59 -3.36 -4.19 -28.40
CA LEU A 59 -4.61 -3.94 -29.15
C LEU A 59 -4.26 -3.93 -30.64
N GLY A 60 -4.13 -5.13 -31.18
CA GLY A 60 -3.97 -5.45 -32.60
C GLY A 60 -4.40 -6.90 -32.80
#